data_AF-A0A2A5DKB9-F1
#
_entry.id   AF-A0A2A5DKB9-F1
#
_cell.length_a   1.000
_cell.length_b   1.000
_cell.length_c   1.000
_cell.angle_alpha   90.00
_cell.angle_beta   90.00
_cell.angle_gamma   90.00
#
_symmetry.space_group_name_H-M   'P 1'
#
loop_
_entity.id
_entity.type
_entity.pdbx_description
1 polymer ?
#
loop_
_entity_poly.entity_id
_entity_poly.type
_entity_poly.pdbx_seq_one_letter_code
_entity_poly.pdbx_strand_id
1 'polypeptide(L)'
;MEPPTPNAGLVKLPDPHNNIRMITILRTLTHKSIIGFGRSDIRILAVQELIHLSRQYELVRMYYGLGKISFTEEVLNDIGIKPEWRIKKPGKDHEALSKYRLLIIDTLRAKDEAGGLGRMGLKLANKQKQQNRLNVRGRNNIRECKNMMQRRNHGHLK
;
A
#
# COMPACT_ATOMS: atom_id res chain seq x y z
N MET A 1 -42.74 74.45 -11.00
CA MET A 1 -42.31 74.08 -9.64
C MET A 1 -42.97 72.75 -9.32
N GLU A 2 -42.23 71.66 -9.45
CA GLU A 2 -42.60 70.35 -8.91
C GLU A 2 -41.41 69.85 -8.07
N PRO A 3 -41.65 69.17 -6.94
CA PRO A 3 -40.59 68.83 -5.99
C PRO A 3 -39.75 67.64 -6.46
N PRO A 4 -38.47 67.55 -6.06
CA PRO A 4 -37.65 66.37 -6.34
C PRO A 4 -38.15 65.17 -5.52
N THR A 5 -38.37 64.05 -6.21
CA THR A 5 -38.65 62.76 -5.57
C THR A 5 -37.42 62.27 -4.78
N PRO A 6 -37.59 61.72 -3.57
CA PRO A 6 -36.49 61.12 -2.85
C PRO A 6 -36.17 59.76 -3.49
N ASN A 7 -34.99 59.66 -4.12
CA ASN A 7 -34.39 58.37 -4.47
C ASN A 7 -34.12 57.62 -3.16
N ALA A 8 -35.08 56.80 -2.75
CA ALA A 8 -34.91 55.83 -1.68
C ALA A 8 -33.83 54.83 -2.13
N GLY A 9 -32.61 55.05 -1.65
CA GLY A 9 -31.53 54.09 -1.74
C GLY A 9 -31.92 52.81 -1.03
N LEU A 10 -32.50 51.86 -1.77
CA LEU A 10 -32.49 50.45 -1.41
C LEU A 10 -31.02 50.01 -1.45
N VAL A 11 -30.34 50.16 -0.32
CA VAL A 11 -29.15 49.39 -0.02
C VAL A 11 -29.59 47.93 -0.09
N LYS A 12 -29.28 47.25 -1.19
CA LYS A 12 -29.38 45.79 -1.25
C LYS A 12 -28.53 45.26 -0.10
N LEU A 13 -29.19 44.76 0.95
CA LEU A 13 -28.53 43.90 1.93
C LEU A 13 -27.80 42.80 1.14
N PRO A 14 -26.52 42.53 1.43
CA PRO A 14 -25.84 41.41 0.80
C PRO A 14 -26.64 40.15 1.13
N ASP A 15 -27.09 39.43 0.10
CA ASP A 15 -27.81 38.18 0.24
C ASP A 15 -27.06 37.27 1.24
N PRO A 16 -27.68 36.82 2.36
CA PRO A 16 -27.01 35.93 3.33
C PRO A 16 -26.75 34.53 2.74
N HIS A 17 -27.19 34.29 1.50
CA HIS A 17 -26.88 33.11 0.71
C HIS A 17 -25.66 33.32 -0.20
N ASN A 18 -24.76 34.25 0.15
CA ASN A 18 -23.43 34.32 -0.43
C ASN A 18 -22.65 33.04 -0.09
N ASN A 19 -22.76 32.05 -0.98
CA ASN A 19 -21.74 31.07 -1.27
C ASN A 19 -20.98 30.58 -0.03
N ILE A 20 -21.61 29.76 0.80
CA ILE A 20 -20.89 28.64 1.42
C ILE A 20 -20.55 27.67 0.26
N ARG A 21 -19.74 28.13 -0.70
CA ARG A 21 -18.91 27.23 -1.48
C ARG A 21 -18.07 26.58 -0.40
N MET A 22 -18.31 25.30 -0.13
CA MET A 22 -17.43 24.52 0.74
C MET A 22 -16.00 24.75 0.26
N ILE A 23 -15.28 25.69 0.90
CA ILE A 23 -13.86 25.93 0.68
C ILE A 23 -13.25 24.63 1.14
N THR A 24 -13.03 23.73 0.19
CA THR A 24 -12.54 22.43 0.53
C THR A 24 -11.05 22.58 0.62
N ILE A 25 -10.59 22.86 1.84
CA ILE A 25 -9.21 23.10 2.17
C ILE A 25 -8.40 21.92 1.66
N LEU A 26 -7.38 22.22 0.84
CA LEU A 26 -6.46 21.22 0.37
C LEU A 26 -5.64 20.74 1.58
N ARG A 27 -5.70 19.43 1.88
CA ARG A 27 -4.95 18.86 3.00
C ARG A 27 -3.60 18.38 2.50
N THR A 28 -2.52 18.93 3.05
CA THR A 28 -1.15 18.45 2.80
C THR A 28 -0.71 17.55 3.95
N LEU A 29 -0.32 16.31 3.64
CA LEU A 29 0.12 15.31 4.60
C LEU A 29 1.66 15.27 4.69
N THR A 30 2.15 15.24 5.93
CA THR A 30 3.56 15.01 6.30
C THR A 30 3.75 13.57 6.77
N HIS A 31 5.00 13.12 6.99
CA HIS A 31 5.29 11.78 7.53
C HIS A 31 4.56 11.45 8.84
N LYS A 32 4.45 12.44 9.73
CA LYS A 32 3.78 12.29 11.04
C LYS A 32 2.25 12.41 10.95
N SER A 33 1.72 12.79 9.78
CA SER A 33 0.29 12.95 9.61
C SER A 33 -0.41 11.60 9.61
N ILE A 34 -1.45 11.47 10.42
CA ILE A 34 -2.36 10.30 10.40
C ILE A 34 -3.30 10.44 9.20
N ILE A 35 -3.48 9.37 8.43
CA ILE A 35 -4.36 9.39 7.25
C ILE A 35 -5.78 9.82 7.66
N GLY A 36 -6.43 9.10 8.59
CA GLY A 36 -7.72 9.49 9.13
C GLY A 36 -8.92 9.30 8.18
N PHE A 37 -8.71 8.75 6.99
CA PHE A 37 -9.76 8.41 6.02
C PHE A 37 -9.42 7.12 5.24
N GLY A 38 -10.36 6.62 4.45
CA GLY A 38 -10.18 5.39 3.66
C GLY A 38 -10.44 4.11 4.47
N ARG A 39 -9.76 3.02 4.09
CA ARG A 39 -9.93 1.69 4.69
C ARG A 39 -9.50 1.68 6.16
N SER A 40 -10.14 0.85 6.97
CA SER A 40 -9.95 0.82 8.43
C SER A 40 -8.51 0.52 8.85
N ASP A 41 -7.80 -0.31 8.09
CA ASP A 41 -6.42 -0.73 8.32
C ASP A 41 -5.38 0.38 8.08
N ILE A 42 -5.66 1.31 7.16
CA ILE A 42 -4.76 2.44 6.87
C ILE A 42 -5.14 3.72 7.62
N ARG A 43 -6.39 3.83 8.07
CA ARG A 43 -6.96 5.05 8.67
C ARG A 43 -6.20 5.50 9.91
N ILE A 44 -5.80 4.54 10.73
CA ILE A 44 -5.12 4.77 12.02
C ILE A 44 -3.61 4.93 11.88
N LEU A 45 -3.06 4.71 10.68
CA LEU A 45 -1.62 4.75 10.43
C LEU A 45 -1.15 6.15 10.05
N ALA A 46 0.08 6.46 10.42
CA ALA A 46 0.81 7.62 9.91
C ALA A 46 1.37 7.35 8.50
N VAL A 47 1.64 8.41 7.75
CA VAL A 47 2.29 8.30 6.42
C VAL A 47 3.63 7.57 6.52
N GLN A 48 4.44 7.84 7.55
CA GLN A 48 5.71 7.14 7.80
C GLN A 48 5.51 5.62 7.92
N GLU A 49 4.53 5.20 8.71
CA GLU A 49 4.23 3.78 8.93
C GLU A 49 3.84 3.08 7.62
N LEU A 50 3.07 3.76 6.77
CA LEU A 50 2.72 3.23 5.44
C LEU A 50 3.95 3.05 4.54
N ILE A 51 4.93 3.94 4.64
CA ILE A 51 6.20 3.82 3.91
C ILE A 51 6.99 2.62 4.45
N HIS A 52 7.14 2.49 5.78
CA HIS A 52 7.84 1.38 6.42
C HIS A 52 7.21 0.02 6.11
N LEU A 53 5.88 -0.06 6.06
CA LEU A 53 5.14 -1.28 5.72
C LEU A 53 5.18 -1.61 4.22
N SER A 54 5.97 -0.89 3.41
CA SER A 54 6.02 -1.02 1.95
C SER A 54 4.64 -0.82 1.28
N ARG A 55 3.74 -0.06 1.91
CA ARG A 55 2.39 0.25 1.41
C ARG A 55 2.33 1.60 0.69
N GLN A 56 3.45 2.02 0.10
CA GLN A 56 3.61 3.27 -0.63
C GLN A 56 2.60 3.43 -1.78
N TYR A 57 2.16 2.32 -2.38
CA TYR A 57 1.10 2.32 -3.40
C TYR A 57 -0.20 2.97 -2.92
N GLU A 58 -0.58 2.80 -1.64
CA GLU A 58 -1.80 3.45 -1.13
C GLU A 58 -1.62 4.97 -1.04
N LEU A 59 -0.42 5.46 -0.70
CA LEU A 59 -0.10 6.90 -0.67
C LEU A 59 -0.17 7.50 -2.08
N VAL A 60 0.37 6.80 -3.06
CA VAL A 60 0.32 7.20 -4.48
C VAL A 60 -1.12 7.20 -4.99
N ARG A 61 -1.90 6.16 -4.66
CA ARG A 61 -3.31 6.08 -5.01
C ARG A 61 -4.10 7.24 -4.41
N MET A 62 -3.78 7.64 -3.18
CA MET A 62 -4.33 8.85 -2.57
C MET A 62 -3.87 10.11 -3.33
N TYR A 63 -2.59 10.21 -3.68
CA TYR A 63 -2.05 11.36 -4.42
C TYR A 63 -2.74 11.55 -5.77
N TYR A 64 -2.83 10.54 -6.63
CA TYR A 64 -3.45 10.73 -7.95
C TYR A 64 -4.98 10.59 -7.95
N GLY A 65 -5.54 9.84 -7.01
CA GLY A 65 -6.98 9.57 -6.94
C GLY A 65 -7.79 10.60 -6.18
N LEU A 66 -7.17 11.36 -5.26
CA LEU A 66 -7.86 12.36 -4.44
C LEU A 66 -7.45 13.77 -4.83
N GLY A 67 -8.42 14.58 -5.27
CA GLY A 67 -8.16 15.94 -5.73
C GLY A 67 -7.76 16.92 -4.64
N LYS A 68 -8.11 16.64 -3.38
CA LYS A 68 -8.00 17.58 -2.24
C LYS A 68 -6.91 17.19 -1.25
N ILE A 69 -6.10 16.20 -1.61
CA ILE A 69 -5.01 15.70 -0.77
C ILE A 69 -3.71 15.84 -1.55
N SER A 70 -2.71 16.37 -0.87
CA SER A 70 -1.33 16.44 -1.35
C SER A 70 -0.39 15.96 -0.24
N PHE A 71 0.87 15.82 -0.58
CA PHE A 71 1.94 15.45 0.33
C PHE A 71 3.06 16.49 0.27
N THR A 72 3.88 16.56 1.32
CA THR A 72 5.12 17.35 1.27
C THR A 72 6.12 16.74 0.29
N GLU A 73 7.07 17.55 -0.17
CA GLU A 73 8.08 17.10 -1.14
C GLU A 73 8.89 15.91 -0.62
N GLU A 74 9.22 15.90 0.67
CA GLU A 74 9.92 14.82 1.34
C GLU A 74 9.14 13.50 1.23
N VAL A 75 7.83 13.51 1.51
CA VAL A 75 6.97 12.33 1.39
C VAL A 75 6.87 11.89 -0.06
N LEU A 76 6.74 12.83 -1.02
CA LEU A 76 6.70 12.52 -2.45
C LEU A 76 8.00 11.86 -2.93
N ASN A 77 9.14 12.30 -2.43
CA ASN A 77 10.44 11.70 -2.73
C ASN A 77 10.55 10.29 -2.14
N ASP A 78 10.08 10.08 -0.91
CA ASP A 78 10.14 8.78 -0.23
C ASP A 78 9.24 7.72 -0.87
N ILE A 79 8.08 8.12 -1.39
CA ILE A 79 7.25 7.23 -2.20
C ILE A 79 7.78 7.10 -3.64
N GLY A 80 8.78 7.89 -4.05
CA GLY A 80 9.38 7.79 -5.39
C GLY A 80 8.59 8.47 -6.51
N ILE A 81 7.74 9.47 -6.19
CA ILE A 81 7.12 10.33 -7.20
C ILE A 81 8.12 11.45 -7.57
N LYS A 82 8.68 11.33 -8.77
CA LYS A 82 9.59 12.35 -9.32
C LYS A 82 8.87 13.69 -9.57
N PRO A 83 9.60 14.82 -9.54
CA PRO A 83 9.03 16.15 -9.82
C PRO A 83 8.27 16.23 -11.14
N GLU A 84 8.77 15.55 -12.18
CA GLU A 84 8.18 15.49 -13.52
C GLU A 84 6.81 14.78 -13.58
N TRP A 85 6.47 13.97 -12.57
CA TRP A 85 5.19 13.26 -12.50
C TRP A 85 4.20 13.92 -11.54
N ARG A 86 4.56 15.05 -10.94
CA ARG A 86 3.69 15.78 -10.01
C ARG A 86 2.57 16.47 -10.80
N ILE A 87 1.35 16.39 -10.26
CA ILE A 87 0.17 17.01 -10.86
C ILE A 87 -0.19 18.30 -10.12
N LYS A 88 -0.72 19.29 -10.85
CA LYS A 88 -1.25 20.51 -10.24
C LYS A 88 -2.52 20.18 -9.45
N LYS A 89 -2.49 20.48 -8.15
CA LYS A 89 -3.64 20.29 -7.25
C LYS A 89 -4.50 21.56 -7.19
N PRO A 90 -5.85 21.44 -7.07
CA PRO A 90 -6.62 20.20 -7.00
C PRO A 90 -6.81 19.54 -8.37
N GLY A 91 -6.64 18.23 -8.44
CA GLY A 91 -6.73 17.47 -9.69
C GLY A 91 -6.63 15.97 -9.45
N LYS A 92 -7.24 15.18 -10.34
CA LYS A 92 -7.15 13.71 -10.36
C LYS A 92 -6.58 13.29 -11.70
N ASP A 93 -5.68 12.32 -11.70
CA ASP A 93 -5.09 11.79 -12.92
C ASP A 93 -5.02 10.25 -12.83
N HIS A 94 -6.02 9.62 -13.45
CA HIS A 94 -6.12 8.17 -13.48
C HIS A 94 -5.11 7.50 -14.42
N GLU A 95 -4.61 8.24 -15.42
CA GLU A 95 -3.61 7.76 -16.36
C GLU A 95 -2.24 7.71 -15.68
N ALA A 96 -1.86 8.78 -14.98
CA ALA A 96 -0.65 8.81 -14.17
C ALA A 96 -0.65 7.75 -13.08
N LEU A 97 -1.80 7.52 -12.42
CA LEU A 97 -1.94 6.42 -11.45
C LEU A 97 -1.66 5.05 -12.09
N SER A 98 -2.16 4.83 -13.31
CA SER A 98 -1.98 3.57 -14.04
C SER A 98 -0.53 3.37 -14.46
N LYS A 99 0.12 4.42 -14.99
CA LYS A 99 1.56 4.42 -15.34
C LYS A 99 2.43 4.12 -14.12
N TYR A 100 2.13 4.78 -13.01
CA TYR A 100 2.90 4.61 -11.78
C TYR A 100 2.72 3.20 -11.18
N ARG A 101 1.54 2.58 -11.31
CA ARG A 101 1.32 1.19 -10.90
C ARG A 101 2.26 0.22 -11.64
N LEU A 102 2.48 0.44 -12.94
CA LEU A 102 3.42 -0.36 -13.73
C LEU A 102 4.88 -0.15 -13.24
N LEU A 103 5.27 1.10 -13.01
CA LEU A 103 6.60 1.45 -12.50
C LEU A 103 6.90 0.89 -11.10
N ILE A 104 5.93 0.89 -10.19
CA ILE A 104 6.09 0.22 -8.89
C ILE A 104 6.28 -1.28 -9.05
N ILE A 105 5.51 -1.93 -9.92
CA ILE A 105 5.65 -3.36 -10.16
C ILE A 105 7.07 -3.66 -10.67
N ASP A 106 7.59 -2.85 -11.59
CA ASP A 106 8.93 -3.02 -12.13
C ASP A 106 10.02 -2.74 -11.10
N THR A 107 9.89 -1.69 -10.28
CA THR A 107 10.87 -1.38 -9.23
C THR A 107 10.82 -2.37 -8.06
N LEU A 108 9.65 -2.86 -7.67
CA LEU A 108 9.51 -3.93 -6.70
C LEU A 108 10.07 -5.25 -7.25
N ARG A 109 9.83 -5.58 -8.52
CA ARG A 109 10.46 -6.73 -9.20
C ARG A 109 11.97 -6.60 -9.22
N ALA A 110 12.52 -5.44 -9.58
CA ALA A 110 13.97 -5.22 -9.59
C ALA A 110 14.59 -5.35 -8.18
N LYS A 111 13.93 -4.83 -7.14
CA LYS A 111 14.35 -5.02 -5.74
C LYS A 111 14.20 -6.48 -5.29
N ASP A 112 13.16 -7.16 -5.73
CA ASP A 112 12.95 -8.59 -5.52
C ASP A 112 13.91 -9.46 -6.33
N GLU A 113 14.51 -9.00 -7.42
CA GLU A 113 15.58 -9.73 -8.10
C GLU A 113 16.89 -9.60 -7.33
N ALA A 114 17.19 -8.41 -6.82
CA ALA A 114 18.33 -8.18 -5.94
C ALA A 114 18.21 -8.92 -4.59
N GLY A 115 17.00 -9.02 -4.01
CA GLY A 115 16.73 -9.73 -2.76
C GLY A 115 16.21 -11.18 -2.92
N GLY A 116 15.80 -11.57 -4.11
CA GLY A 116 15.08 -12.82 -4.40
C GLY A 116 15.97 -14.03 -4.45
N LEU A 117 17.27 -13.85 -4.70
CA LEU A 117 18.29 -14.86 -4.49
C LEU A 117 18.23 -15.41 -3.06
N GLY A 118 18.01 -14.55 -2.06
CA GLY A 118 17.86 -14.96 -0.66
C GLY A 118 16.57 -15.75 -0.39
N ARG A 119 15.43 -15.32 -0.96
CA ARG A 119 14.14 -16.02 -0.78
C ARG A 119 14.05 -17.33 -1.55
N MET A 120 14.61 -17.40 -2.76
CA MET A 120 14.76 -18.65 -3.51
C MET A 120 15.70 -19.61 -2.80
N GLY A 121 16.85 -19.13 -2.30
CA GLY A 121 17.78 -19.93 -1.50
C GLY A 121 17.13 -20.54 -0.26
N LEU A 122 16.31 -19.77 0.46
CA LEU A 122 15.56 -20.27 1.62
C LEU A 122 14.50 -21.32 1.24
N LYS A 123 13.77 -21.10 0.13
CA LYS A 123 12.79 -22.08 -0.38
C LYS A 123 13.46 -23.38 -0.84
N LEU A 124 14.58 -23.29 -1.55
CA LEU A 124 15.40 -24.44 -1.97
C LEU A 124 15.95 -25.20 -0.76
N ALA A 125 16.50 -24.50 0.24
CA ALA A 125 17.03 -25.11 1.45
C ALA A 125 15.94 -25.85 2.27
N ASN A 126 14.75 -25.26 2.41
CA ASN A 126 13.63 -25.89 3.11
C ASN A 126 13.09 -27.12 2.36
N LYS A 127 13.04 -27.07 1.02
CA LYS A 127 12.64 -28.20 0.16
C LYS A 127 13.63 -29.37 0.30
N GLN A 128 14.94 -29.10 0.31
CA GLN A 128 15.98 -30.11 0.52
C GLN A 128 15.85 -30.77 1.90
N LYS A 129 15.63 -29.97 2.97
CA LYS A 129 15.40 -30.49 4.33
C LYS A 129 14.17 -31.39 4.40
N GLN A 130 13.08 -31.04 3.71
CA GLN A 130 11.87 -31.86 3.68
C GLN A 130 12.09 -33.20 2.97
N GLN A 131 12.75 -33.20 1.80
CA GLN A 131 13.13 -34.43 1.10
C GLN A 131 14.04 -35.33 1.92
N ASN A 132 15.03 -34.77 2.63
CA ASN A 132 15.90 -35.53 3.51
C ASN A 132 15.12 -36.18 4.67
N ARG A 133 14.16 -35.46 5.29
CA ARG A 133 13.30 -36.04 6.34
C ARG A 133 12.45 -37.20 5.81
N LEU A 134 11.89 -37.06 4.62
CA LEU A 134 11.09 -38.11 3.97
C LEU A 134 11.95 -39.34 3.65
N ASN A 135 13.17 -39.15 3.15
CA ASN A 135 14.11 -40.24 2.87
C ASN A 135 14.57 -40.98 4.13
N VAL A 136 14.84 -40.27 5.23
CA VAL A 136 15.19 -40.89 6.52
C VAL A 136 14.01 -41.70 7.05
N ARG A 137 12.78 -41.18 6.95
CA ARG A 137 11.56 -41.90 7.37
C ARG A 137 11.32 -43.15 6.52
N GLY A 138 11.52 -43.08 5.20
CA GLY A 138 11.44 -44.23 4.30
C GLY A 138 12.46 -45.32 4.64
N ARG A 139 13.72 -44.94 4.91
CA ARG A 139 14.77 -45.89 5.33
C ARG A 139 14.46 -46.58 6.67
N ASN A 140 13.94 -45.83 7.64
CA ASN A 140 13.55 -46.38 8.93
C ASN A 140 12.38 -47.35 8.82
N ASN A 141 11.35 -47.04 8.03
CA ASN A 141 10.22 -47.94 7.78
C ASN A 141 10.67 -49.26 7.13
N ILE A 142 11.58 -49.20 6.14
CA ILE A 142 12.12 -50.42 5.49
C ILE A 142 12.91 -51.26 6.51
N ARG A 143 13.70 -50.61 7.38
CA ARG A 143 14.47 -51.29 8.43
C ARG A 143 13.55 -51.97 9.45
N GLU A 144 12.48 -51.30 9.87
CA GLU A 144 11.50 -51.86 10.80
C GLU A 144 10.73 -53.04 10.21
N CYS A 145 10.30 -52.95 8.95
CA CYS A 145 9.68 -54.08 8.24
C CYS A 145 10.63 -55.28 8.14
N LYS A 146 11.92 -55.03 7.84
CA LYS A 146 12.93 -56.10 7.77
C LYS A 146 13.17 -56.76 9.13
N ASN A 147 13.27 -55.96 10.20
CA ASN A 147 13.40 -56.46 11.56
C ASN A 147 12.16 -57.26 12.02
N MET A 148 10.96 -56.80 11.67
CA MET A 148 9.70 -57.52 11.98
C MET A 148 9.65 -58.89 11.30
N MET A 149 10.02 -58.95 10.01
CA MET A 149 10.08 -60.20 9.25
C MET A 149 11.10 -61.18 9.82
N GLN A 150 12.28 -60.69 10.23
CA GLN A 150 13.28 -61.52 10.90
C GLN A 150 12.76 -62.08 12.23
N ARG A 151 12.07 -61.27 13.04
CA ARG A 151 11.49 -61.75 14.31
C ARG A 151 10.38 -62.80 14.11
N ARG A 152 9.58 -62.68 13.04
CA ARG A 152 8.57 -63.69 12.65
C ARG A 152 9.23 -64.99 12.20
N ASN A 153 10.24 -64.92 11.33
CA ASN A 153 10.92 -66.11 10.80
C ASN A 153 11.69 -66.90 11.88
N HIS A 154 12.17 -66.23 12.93
CA HIS A 154 12.87 -66.85 14.04
C HIS A 154 11.95 -67.26 15.20
N GLY A 155 10.62 -67.18 15.03
CA GLY A 155 9.64 -67.63 16.04
C GLY A 155 9.53 -66.74 17.29
N HIS A 156 10.10 -65.53 17.27
CA HIS A 156 10.03 -64.56 18.38
C HIS A 156 8.72 -63.78 18.43
N LEU A 157 7.90 -63.85 17.38
CA LEU A 157 6.53 -63.33 17.33
C LEU A 157 5.60 -64.53 17.14
N LYS A 158 4.91 -64.94 18.21
CA LYS A 158 3.82 -65.92 18.19
C LYS A 158 2.51 -65.24 17.81
#